data_AF-A0A849Y2E5-F1
#
_entry.id   AF-A0A849Y2E5-F1
#
_cell.length_a   1.000
_cell.length_b   1.000
_cell.length_c   1.000
_cell.angle_alpha   90.00
_cell.angle_beta   90.00
_cell.angle_gamma   90.00
#
_symmetry.space_group_name_H-M   'P 1'
#
loop_
_entity.id
_entity.type
_entity.pdbx_description
1 polymer ?
#
loop_
_entity_poly.entity_id
_entity_poly.type
_entity_poly.pdbx_seq_one_letter_code
_entity_poly.pdbx_strand_id
1 'polypeptide(L)'
;MKFLKTFALCALLVPAAAFAAGAKSYQVTGKVLEITDAFVAVEKGKERWEINRAADTKLPEGIKVGDKVTIFYTMTAAAVEAKAEKAGTKKR
;
A
#
# COMPACT_ATOMS: atom_id res chain seq x y z
N MET A 1 -0.16 9.96 -60.37
CA MET A 1 -1.07 8.92 -60.92
C MET A 1 -1.75 8.21 -59.75
N LYS A 2 -2.96 7.71 -60.03
CA LYS A 2 -4.01 7.22 -59.14
C LYS A 2 -3.64 5.93 -58.37
N PHE A 3 -4.59 5.47 -57.54
CA PHE A 3 -4.78 4.14 -56.89
C PHE A 3 -4.56 4.17 -55.36
N LEU A 4 -5.57 4.48 -54.52
CA LEU A 4 -6.83 3.77 -54.21
C LEU A 4 -6.61 2.36 -53.61
N LYS A 5 -6.97 2.20 -52.32
CA LYS A 5 -7.83 1.16 -51.70
C LYS A 5 -7.32 0.58 -50.37
N THR A 6 -8.27 0.47 -49.43
CA THR A 6 -8.41 -0.56 -48.36
C THR A 6 -8.00 -0.21 -46.92
N PHE A 7 -9.00 0.29 -46.19
CA PHE A 7 -9.55 -0.19 -44.91
C PHE A 7 -8.74 -1.23 -44.09
N ALA A 8 -8.29 -0.84 -42.88
CA ALA A 8 -8.09 -1.76 -41.77
C ALA A 8 -8.27 -0.98 -40.45
N LEU A 9 -9.52 -0.88 -39.98
CA LEU A 9 -9.81 -0.43 -38.62
C LEU A 9 -9.40 -1.55 -37.65
N CYS A 10 -8.15 -1.52 -37.18
CA CYS A 10 -7.72 -2.32 -36.03
C CYS A 10 -8.44 -1.79 -34.78
N ALA A 11 -9.54 -2.43 -34.40
CA ALA A 11 -10.10 -2.27 -33.07
C ALA A 11 -9.09 -2.85 -32.07
N LEU A 12 -8.26 -1.97 -31.51
CA LEU A 12 -7.43 -2.29 -30.35
C LEU A 12 -8.36 -2.65 -29.20
N LEU A 13 -8.51 -3.95 -28.97
CA LEU A 13 -9.08 -4.50 -27.75
C LEU A 13 -8.13 -4.09 -26.62
N VAL A 14 -8.45 -2.98 -25.95
CA VAL A 14 -7.77 -2.60 -24.71
C VAL A 14 -8.23 -3.61 -23.66
N PRO A 15 -7.35 -4.48 -23.13
CA PRO A 15 -7.71 -5.25 -21.97
C PRO A 15 -7.99 -4.25 -20.84
N ALA A 16 -9.26 -4.17 -20.42
CA ALA A 16 -9.61 -3.50 -19.19
C ALA A 16 -8.83 -4.24 -18.08
N ALA A 17 -7.74 -3.64 -17.62
CA ALA A 17 -7.04 -4.10 -16.44
C ALA A 17 -8.09 -4.10 -15.32
N ALA A 18 -8.53 -5.28 -14.91
CA ALA A 18 -9.31 -5.45 -13.72
C ALA A 18 -8.42 -4.96 -12.58
N PHE A 19 -8.61 -3.71 -12.17
CA PHE A 19 -8.05 -3.20 -10.94
C PHE A 19 -8.68 -4.03 -9.83
N ALA A 20 -7.99 -5.09 -9.40
CA ALA A 20 -8.19 -5.63 -8.07
C ALA A 20 -8.20 -4.43 -7.13
N ALA A 21 -9.27 -4.28 -6.35
CA ALA A 21 -9.36 -3.26 -5.31
C ALA A 21 -8.29 -3.59 -4.24
N GLY A 22 -7.03 -3.32 -4.56
CA GLY A 22 -5.89 -3.54 -3.69
C GLY A 22 -6.04 -2.65 -2.46
N ALA A 23 -5.52 -3.14 -1.34
CA ALA A 23 -5.47 -2.35 -0.10
C ALA A 23 -4.90 -0.96 -0.41
N LYS A 24 -5.52 0.09 0.14
CA LYS A 24 -5.02 1.46 -0.02
C LYS A 24 -3.57 1.50 0.44
N SER A 25 -2.69 2.07 -0.37
CA SER A 25 -1.33 2.37 0.04
C SER A 25 -1.36 3.55 1.02
N TYR A 26 -0.75 3.37 2.18
CA TYR A 26 -0.58 4.38 3.21
C TYR A 26 0.85 4.91 3.20
N GLN A 27 1.06 6.02 3.91
CA GLN A 27 2.39 6.58 4.09
C GLN A 27 2.58 7.15 5.50
N VAL A 28 3.80 7.02 6.01
CA VAL A 28 4.25 7.67 7.24
C VAL A 28 5.58 8.37 6.98
N THR A 29 5.67 9.64 7.34
CA THR A 29 6.93 10.41 7.28
C THR A 29 7.42 10.68 8.68
N GLY A 30 8.68 10.33 8.96
CA GLY A 30 9.26 10.45 10.29
C GLY A 30 10.77 10.36 10.28
N LYS A 31 11.40 10.56 11.44
CA LYS A 31 12.83 10.29 11.63
C LYS A 31 13.05 8.81 11.87
N VAL A 32 14.00 8.18 11.20
CA VAL A 32 14.38 6.79 11.44
C VAL A 32 14.86 6.64 12.87
N LEU A 33 14.29 5.69 13.60
CA LEU A 33 14.75 5.28 14.92
C LEU A 33 15.56 3.99 14.85
N GLU A 34 15.15 3.07 13.98
CA GLU A 34 15.73 1.73 13.89
C GLU A 34 15.49 1.12 12.51
N ILE A 35 16.46 0.34 12.03
CA ILE A 35 16.36 -0.42 10.79
C ILE A 35 16.83 -1.84 11.11
N THR A 36 15.96 -2.81 10.89
CA THR A 36 16.28 -4.24 11.01
C THR A 36 15.89 -4.96 9.72
N ASP A 37 16.23 -6.24 9.60
CA ASP A 37 15.80 -7.07 8.47
C ASP A 37 14.28 -7.31 8.46
N ALA A 38 13.62 -7.19 9.61
CA ALA A 38 12.19 -7.45 9.78
C ALA A 38 11.31 -6.19 9.69
N PHE A 39 11.80 -5.03 10.11
CA PHE A 39 11.01 -3.79 10.15
C PHE A 39 11.88 -2.52 10.07
N VAL A 40 11.23 -1.39 9.78
CA VAL A 40 11.77 -0.03 9.96
C VAL A 40 10.91 0.71 10.97
N ALA A 41 11.54 1.34 11.97
CA ALA A 41 10.85 2.19 12.92
C ALA A 41 11.12 3.68 12.63
N VAL A 42 10.07 4.50 12.65
CA VAL A 42 10.18 5.96 12.53
C VAL A 42 9.42 6.68 13.64
N GLU A 43 9.90 7.86 14.01
CA GLU A 43 9.22 8.79 14.91
C GLU A 43 8.41 9.80 14.10
N LYS A 44 7.10 9.86 14.37
CA LYS A 44 6.20 10.89 13.84
C LYS A 44 5.52 11.61 15.01
N GLY A 45 5.91 12.85 15.24
CA GLY A 45 5.42 13.59 16.40
C GLY A 45 5.99 13.01 17.68
N LYS A 46 5.15 12.39 18.52
CA LYS A 46 5.56 11.68 19.75
C LYS A 46 5.33 10.17 19.66
N GLU A 47 4.94 9.68 18.48
CA GLU A 47 4.59 8.29 18.27
C GLU A 47 5.71 7.55 17.53
N ARG A 48 5.97 6.32 17.97
CA ARG A 48 6.84 5.37 17.28
C ARG A 48 5.99 4.52 16.35
N TRP A 49 6.34 4.53 15.07
CA TRP A 49 5.69 3.76 14.01
C TRP A 49 6.63 2.67 13.55
N GLU A 50 6.21 1.40 13.67
CA GLU A 50 6.98 0.24 13.20
C GLU A 50 6.29 -0.38 11.99
N ILE A 51 7.04 -0.49 10.90
CA ILE A 51 6.52 -0.99 9.63
C ILE A 51 7.34 -2.21 9.22
N ASN A 52 6.66 -3.35 9.08
CA ASN A 52 7.27 -4.59 8.63
C ASN A 52 7.87 -4.44 7.22
N ARG A 53 9.03 -5.05 7.02
CA ARG A 53 9.70 -5.18 5.73
C ARG A 53 9.41 -6.55 5.16
N ALA A 54 9.14 -6.58 3.86
CA ALA A 54 9.20 -7.80 3.07
C ALA A 54 10.62 -7.96 2.48
N ALA A 55 10.97 -9.16 2.01
CA ALA A 55 12.29 -9.46 1.45
C ALA A 55 12.66 -8.59 0.25
N ASP A 56 11.67 -8.07 -0.49
CA ASP A 56 11.82 -7.18 -1.63
C ASP A 56 11.75 -5.68 -1.27
N THR A 57 11.62 -5.34 0.02
CA THR A 57 11.58 -3.95 0.48
C THR A 57 12.95 -3.30 0.31
N LYS A 58 13.06 -2.47 -0.72
CA LYS A 58 14.27 -1.70 -1.03
C LYS A 58 14.44 -0.55 -0.04
N LEU A 59 15.60 -0.53 0.62
CA LEU A 59 16.03 0.62 1.40
C LEU A 59 16.86 1.57 0.52
N PRO A 60 16.77 2.90 0.72
CA PRO A 60 17.71 3.84 0.14
C PRO A 60 19.14 3.50 0.56
N GLU A 61 20.10 3.66 -0.35
CA GLU A 61 21.52 3.49 -0.02
C GLU A 61 21.97 4.51 1.04
N GLY A 62 22.72 4.05 2.04
CA GLY A 62 23.29 4.92 3.08
C GLY A 62 22.29 5.48 4.10
N ILE A 63 21.05 4.97 4.13
CA ILE A 63 20.06 5.31 5.15
C ILE A 63 20.61 4.98 6.55
N LYS A 64 20.41 5.89 7.51
CA LYS A 64 20.82 5.71 8.91
C LYS A 64 19.78 6.24 9.89
N VAL A 65 19.94 5.88 11.16
CA VAL A 65 19.16 6.42 12.27
C VAL A 65 19.27 7.95 12.29
N GLY A 66 18.13 8.62 12.50
CA GLY A 66 17.99 10.07 12.50
C GLY A 66 17.58 10.67 11.16
N ASP A 67 17.75 9.95 10.04
CA ASP A 67 17.34 10.43 8.72
C ASP A 67 15.82 10.60 8.64
N LYS A 68 15.37 11.67 7.96
CA LYS A 68 13.94 11.88 7.71
C LYS A 68 13.53 11.12 6.45
N VAL A 69 12.60 10.18 6.58
CA VAL A 69 12.14 9.34 5.47
C VAL A 69 10.62 9.29 5.41
N THR A 70 10.09 8.93 4.23
CA THR A 70 8.69 8.55 4.04
C THR A 70 8.65 7.07 3.71
N ILE A 71 7.93 6.30 4.52
CA ILE A 71 7.69 4.88 4.30
C ILE A 71 6.30 4.73 3.68
N PHE A 72 6.24 4.09 2.51
CA PHE A 72 4.99 3.67 1.87
C PHE A 72 4.71 2.23 2.26
N TYR A 73 3.50 1.94 2.71
CA TYR A 73 3.14 0.61 3.20
C TYR A 73 1.68 0.28 2.94
N THR A 74 1.37 -1.00 2.88
CA THR A 74 0.00 -1.51 2.88
C THR A 74 -0.31 -2.05 4.27
N MET A 75 -1.56 -1.89 4.72
CA MET A 75 -2.04 -2.52 5.94
C MET A 75 -2.82 -3.77 5.59
N THR A 76 -2.47 -4.88 6.23
CA THR A 76 -3.14 -6.17 6.06
C THR A 76 -3.68 -6.65 7.40
N ALA A 77 -4.95 -7.04 7.43
CA ALA A 77 -5.54 -7.64 8.63
C ALA A 77 -4.95 -9.05 8.82
N ALA A 78 -4.42 -9.33 10.02
CA ALA A 78 -3.93 -10.67 10.36
C ALA A 78 -5.08 -11.61 10.79
N ALA A 79 -6.08 -11.07 11.50
CA ALA A 79 -7.29 -11.78 11.90
C ALA A 79 -8.44 -10.78 12.07
N VAL A 80 -9.67 -11.22 11.84
CA VAL A 80 -10.89 -10.45 12.11
C VAL A 80 -11.79 -11.32 12.96
N GLU A 81 -12.08 -10.88 14.18
CA GLU A 81 -12.97 -11.57 15.11
C GLU A 81 -14.27 -10.79 15.29
N ALA A 82 -15.41 -11.45 15.06
CA ALA A 82 -16.72 -10.87 15.33
C ALA A 82 -17.04 -10.98 16.84
N LYS A 83 -17.17 -9.84 17.51
CA LYS A 83 -17.70 -9.77 18.88
C LYS A 83 -19.20 -9.50 18.81
N ALA A 84 -20.01 -10.39 19.37
CA ALA A 84 -21.46 -10.20 19.40
C ALA A 84 -21.82 -8.96 20.23
N GLU A 85 -22.54 -8.01 19.61
CA GLU A 85 -23.19 -6.95 20.38
C GLU A 85 -24.36 -7.59 21.15
N LYS A 86 -24.45 -7.34 22.46
CA LYS A 86 -25.63 -7.75 23.23
C LYS A 86 -26.84 -7.10 22.58
N ALA A 87 -27.70 -7.91 21.97
CA ALA A 87 -28.94 -7.44 21.37
C ALA A 87 -29.75 -6.67 22.43
N GLY A 88 -29.75 -5.35 22.33
CA GLY A 88 -30.58 -4.49 23.16
C GLY A 88 -32.04 -4.87 22.95
N THR A 89 -32.70 -5.26 24.03
CA THR A 89 -34.12 -5.62 24.06
C THR A 89 -34.95 -4.49 23.42
N LYS A 90 -35.36 -4.65 22.17
CA LYS A 90 -36.42 -3.82 21.59
C LYS A 90 -37.75 -4.25 22.21
N LYS A 91 -38.16 -3.53 23.25
CA LYS A 91 -39.53 -3.56 23.76
C LYS A 91 -40.43 -2.94 22.69
N ARG A 92 -41.29 -3.75 22.07
CA ARG A 92 -42.48 -3.26 21.34
C ARG A 92 -43.69 -3.39 22.25
#